data_AF-A0A8C3RMS0-F1
#
_entry.id   AF-A0A8C3RMS0-F1
#
_cell.length_a   1.000
_cell.length_b   1.000
_cell.length_c   1.000
_cell.angle_alpha   90.00
_cell.angle_beta   90.00
_cell.angle_gamma   90.00
#
_symmetry.space_group_name_H-M   'P 1'
#
loop_
_entity.id
_entity.type
_entity.pdbx_description
1 polymer ?
#
loop_
_entity_poly.entity_id
_entity_poly.type
_entity_poly.pdbx_seq_one_letter_code
_entity_poly.pdbx_strand_id
1 'polypeptide(L)'
;MVMESVPLRAERPRKRVWELTDQFLLEVVEILLNYIKKTYDGKSKVLDFHHPHQLLEGLEGFSLELRDQPEPLEQILVDCRDTLKYGVKTGHPRYFNQLSSGLDIVGLAGEWLSATANTNMFTYEIAPVFVVMEEILLKKMHEMVGWGEIEADGIFSPGNHFWGGTFQQQGLFFWLQQL
;
A
#
# COMPACT_ATOMS: atom_id res chain seq x y z
N MET A 1 60.88 8.41 -11.18
CA MET A 1 59.57 7.76 -11.44
C MET A 1 58.92 7.52 -10.09
N VAL A 2 58.24 8.53 -9.58
CA VAL A 2 57.49 8.44 -8.31
C VAL A 2 56.08 8.05 -8.68
N MET A 3 55.63 6.88 -8.20
CA MET A 3 54.23 6.49 -8.27
C MET A 3 53.47 7.37 -7.29
N GLU A 4 52.84 8.44 -7.80
CA GLU A 4 51.83 9.17 -7.04
C GLU A 4 50.65 8.24 -6.80
N SER A 5 50.41 7.98 -5.51
CA SER A 5 49.23 7.31 -4.99
C SER A 5 47.97 8.04 -5.43
N VAL A 6 47.20 7.42 -6.32
CA VAL A 6 45.81 7.82 -6.61
C VAL A 6 45.02 7.73 -5.31
N PRO A 7 44.41 8.83 -4.80
CA PRO A 7 43.60 8.75 -3.60
C PRO A 7 42.34 7.94 -3.89
N LEU A 8 42.12 6.88 -3.10
CA LEU A 8 40.84 6.19 -3.00
C LEU A 8 39.76 7.22 -2.67
N ARG A 9 38.96 7.57 -3.68
CA ARG A 9 37.84 8.50 -3.55
C ARG A 9 36.84 7.84 -2.60
N ALA A 10 36.83 8.26 -1.34
CA ALA A 10 35.87 7.82 -0.34
C ALA A 10 34.45 7.93 -0.93
N GLU A 11 33.81 6.78 -1.17
CA GLU A 11 32.42 6.74 -1.59
C GLU A 11 31.58 7.50 -0.57
N ARG A 12 30.88 8.54 -1.04
CA ARG A 12 30.09 9.44 -0.20
C ARG A 12 29.08 8.60 0.60
N PRO A 13 28.98 8.75 1.93
CA PRO A 13 28.09 7.96 2.80
C PRO A 13 26.65 7.86 2.29
N ARG A 14 26.16 8.91 1.63
CA ARG A 14 24.83 8.98 1.03
C ARG A 14 24.58 7.94 -0.08
N LYS A 15 25.60 7.56 -0.86
CA LYS A 15 25.44 6.59 -1.96
C LYS A 15 25.17 5.19 -1.41
N ARG A 16 25.94 4.77 -0.40
CA ARG A 16 25.75 3.48 0.29
C ARG A 16 24.41 3.38 1.02
N VAL A 17 23.96 4.46 1.65
CA VAL A 17 22.64 4.47 2.32
C VAL A 17 21.52 4.26 1.29
N TRP A 18 21.59 4.94 0.14
CA TRP A 18 20.59 4.78 -0.90
C TRP A 18 20.57 3.37 -1.51
N GLU A 19 21.74 2.77 -1.75
CA GLU A 19 21.84 1.39 -2.27
C GLU A 19 21.15 0.38 -1.33
N LEU A 20 21.32 0.54 -0.01
CA LEU A 20 20.63 -0.31 0.98
C LEU A 20 19.12 -0.08 1.01
N THR A 21 18.67 1.18 0.93
CA THR A 21 17.24 1.52 0.86
C THR A 21 16.59 0.93 -0.39
N ASP A 22 17.23 1.10 -1.54
CA ASP A 22 16.74 0.60 -2.83
C ASP A 22 16.63 -0.92 -2.82
N GLN A 23 17.67 -1.60 -2.35
CA GLN A 23 17.67 -3.06 -2.23
C GLN A 23 16.56 -3.56 -1.30
N PHE A 24 16.38 -2.94 -0.13
CA PHE A 24 15.34 -3.33 0.81
C PHE A 24 13.94 -3.15 0.22
N LEU A 25 13.66 -2.02 -0.43
CA LEU A 25 12.36 -1.76 -1.06
C LEU A 25 12.07 -2.73 -2.21
N LEU A 26 13.08 -3.08 -3.02
CA LEU A 26 12.94 -4.06 -4.09
C LEU A 26 12.58 -5.46 -3.56
N GLU A 27 13.21 -5.89 -2.48
CA GLU A 27 12.89 -7.16 -1.79
C GLU A 27 11.45 -7.16 -1.24
N VAL A 28 11.01 -6.04 -0.65
CA VAL A 28 9.61 -5.88 -0.22
C VAL A 28 8.67 -5.99 -1.42
N VAL A 29 8.93 -5.28 -2.50
CA VAL A 29 8.10 -5.33 -3.72
C VAL A 29 8.06 -6.73 -4.30
N GLU A 30 9.17 -7.47 -4.30
CA GLU A 30 9.20 -8.86 -4.74
C GLU A 30 8.27 -9.75 -3.90
N ILE A 31 8.27 -9.59 -2.57
CA ILE A 31 7.34 -10.27 -1.66
C ILE A 31 5.88 -9.96 -2.05
N LEU A 32 5.56 -8.68 -2.26
CA LEU A 32 4.21 -8.23 -2.64
C LEU A 32 3.80 -8.83 -4.00
N LEU A 33 4.65 -8.77 -5.02
CA LEU A 33 4.36 -9.31 -6.35
C LEU A 33 4.13 -10.83 -6.30
N ASN A 34 4.92 -11.55 -5.50
CA ASN A 34 4.73 -12.99 -5.30
C ASN A 34 3.40 -13.31 -4.59
N TYR A 35 2.98 -12.47 -3.64
CA TYR A 35 1.66 -12.59 -3.01
C TYR A 35 0.52 -12.33 -4.01
N ILE A 36 0.61 -11.27 -4.82
CA ILE A 36 -0.38 -10.92 -5.85
C ILE A 36 -0.55 -12.08 -6.84
N LYS A 37 0.55 -12.65 -7.34
CA LYS A 37 0.51 -13.84 -8.23
C LYS A 37 -0.26 -15.01 -7.61
N LYS A 38 -0.03 -15.28 -6.31
CA LYS A 38 -0.73 -16.36 -5.57
C LYS A 38 -2.19 -16.04 -5.30
N THR A 39 -2.56 -14.76 -5.18
CA THR A 39 -3.96 -14.34 -4.95
C THR A 39 -4.86 -14.72 -6.12
N TYR A 40 -4.37 -14.63 -7.36
CA TYR A 40 -5.11 -15.08 -8.54
C TYR A 40 -5.04 -16.60 -8.79
N ASP A 41 -4.18 -17.34 -8.07
CA ASP A 41 -4.16 -18.79 -8.15
C ASP A 41 -5.36 -19.40 -7.41
N GLY A 42 -6.33 -19.86 -8.19
CA GLY A 42 -7.53 -20.53 -7.71
C GLY A 42 -7.29 -21.88 -7.04
N LYS A 43 -6.06 -22.36 -6.89
CA LYS A 43 -5.72 -23.52 -6.05
C LYS A 43 -5.25 -23.13 -4.66
N SER A 44 -4.83 -21.89 -4.46
CA SER A 44 -4.32 -21.44 -3.16
C SER A 44 -5.43 -21.32 -2.12
N LYS A 45 -5.08 -21.44 -0.83
CA LYS A 45 -6.03 -21.21 0.27
C LYS A 45 -6.41 -19.73 0.31
N VAL A 46 -7.68 -19.42 0.55
CA VAL A 46 -8.19 -18.07 0.83
C VAL A 46 -7.61 -17.52 2.13
N LEU A 47 -7.51 -18.40 3.14
CA LEU A 47 -7.00 -18.11 4.47
C LEU A 47 -6.39 -19.40 5.02
N ASP A 48 -5.21 -19.30 5.63
CA ASP A 48 -4.70 -20.34 6.52
C ASP A 48 -5.12 -19.98 7.94
N PHE A 49 -6.25 -20.53 8.38
CA PHE A 49 -6.92 -20.09 9.61
C PHE A 49 -6.18 -20.57 10.85
N HIS A 50 -5.91 -19.62 11.76
CA HIS A 50 -5.38 -19.86 13.10
C HIS A 50 -6.20 -19.06 14.11
N HIS A 51 -6.41 -19.61 15.30
CA HIS A 51 -7.04 -18.90 16.39
C HIS A 51 -6.11 -17.80 16.95
N PRO A 52 -6.64 -16.73 17.56
CA PRO A 52 -5.83 -15.62 18.07
C PRO A 52 -4.71 -16.04 19.03
N HIS A 53 -4.97 -17.01 19.91
CA HIS A 53 -3.95 -17.51 20.84
C HIS A 53 -2.76 -18.16 20.11
N GLN A 54 -2.99 -18.85 18.98
CA GLN A 54 -1.92 -19.48 18.21
C GLN A 54 -0.99 -18.44 17.56
N LEU A 55 -1.55 -17.32 17.08
CA LEU A 55 -0.77 -16.20 16.55
C LEU A 55 0.05 -15.50 17.65
N LEU A 56 -0.52 -15.36 18.84
CA LEU A 56 0.16 -14.74 19.99
C LEU A 56 1.27 -15.63 20.58
N GLU A 57 1.12 -16.95 20.52
CA GLU A 57 2.14 -17.92 20.97
C GLU A 57 3.37 -17.98 20.04
N GLY A 58 3.28 -17.39 18.84
CA GLY A 58 4.37 -17.30 17.89
C GLY A 58 4.39 -18.45 16.88
N LEU A 59 3.58 -18.35 15.83
CA LEU A 59 3.47 -19.38 14.79
C LEU A 59 4.79 -19.54 14.01
N GLU A 60 5.42 -20.71 14.13
CA GLU A 60 6.63 -21.06 13.37
C GLU A 60 7.77 -20.00 13.47
N GLY A 61 7.83 -19.25 14.57
CA GLY A 61 8.81 -18.18 14.80
C GLY A 61 8.34 -16.76 14.45
N PHE A 62 7.12 -16.59 13.93
CA PHE A 62 6.49 -15.28 13.73
C PHE A 62 6.01 -14.72 15.07
N SER A 63 6.79 -13.82 15.67
CA SER A 63 6.43 -13.16 16.94
C SER A 63 5.84 -11.77 16.67
N LEU A 64 4.76 -11.45 17.38
CA LEU A 64 4.14 -10.12 17.38
C LEU A 64 4.60 -9.25 18.56
N GLU A 65 5.53 -9.75 19.38
CA GLU A 65 6.06 -9.00 20.52
C GLU A 65 7.04 -7.91 20.07
N LEU A 66 6.87 -6.71 20.61
CA LEU A 66 7.79 -5.60 20.39
C LEU A 66 8.99 -5.73 21.32
N ARG A 67 10.20 -5.63 20.74
CA ARG A 67 11.47 -5.68 21.47
C ARG A 67 12.06 -4.27 21.61
N ASP A 68 12.84 -4.04 22.67
CA ASP A 68 13.54 -2.77 22.88
C ASP A 68 14.68 -2.52 21.88
N GLN A 69 15.22 -3.60 21.30
CA GLN A 69 16.29 -3.53 20.31
C GLN A 69 15.73 -3.68 18.89
N PRO A 70 16.25 -2.92 17.92
CA PRO A 70 15.82 -3.03 16.54
C PRO A 70 16.21 -4.40 15.95
N GLU A 71 15.35 -4.92 15.11
CA GLU A 71 15.62 -6.15 14.37
C GLU A 71 16.35 -5.87 13.05
N PRO A 72 17.14 -6.83 12.54
CA PRO A 72 17.80 -6.68 11.24
C PRO A 72 16.77 -6.61 10.11
N LEU A 73 17.12 -5.95 8.99
CA LEU A 73 16.22 -5.77 7.86
C LEU A 73 15.74 -7.11 7.27
N GLU A 74 16.58 -8.15 7.33
CA GLU A 74 16.23 -9.50 6.91
C GLU A 74 15.07 -10.08 7.73
N GLN A 75 15.00 -9.78 9.03
CA GLN A 75 13.90 -10.21 9.89
C GLN A 75 12.61 -9.47 9.52
N ILE A 76 12.68 -8.16 9.26
CA ILE A 76 11.52 -7.39 8.78
C ILE A 76 10.95 -7.96 7.47
N LEU A 77 11.82 -8.42 6.55
CA LEU A 77 11.39 -9.08 5.32
C LEU A 77 10.71 -10.44 5.58
N VAL A 78 11.14 -11.19 6.61
CA VAL A 78 10.46 -12.41 7.06
C VAL A 78 9.08 -12.06 7.62
N ASP A 79 8.99 -11.05 8.48
CA ASP A 79 7.74 -10.63 9.10
C ASP A 79 6.73 -10.14 8.06
N CYS A 80 7.18 -9.44 7.01
CA CYS A 80 6.33 -9.08 5.87
C CYS A 80 5.74 -10.31 5.16
N ARG A 81 6.55 -11.36 4.95
CA ARG A 81 6.09 -12.61 4.31
C ARG A 81 5.08 -13.34 5.19
N ASP A 82 5.35 -13.43 6.49
CA ASP A 82 4.49 -14.15 7.43
C ASP A 82 3.18 -13.42 7.70
N THR A 83 3.22 -12.08 7.77
CA THR A 83 2.00 -11.24 7.83
C THR A 83 1.06 -11.54 6.65
N LEU A 84 1.60 -11.63 5.43
CA LEU A 84 0.82 -11.97 4.23
C LEU A 84 0.42 -13.45 4.16
N LYS A 85 1.23 -14.36 4.73
CA LYS A 85 0.96 -15.81 4.77
C LYS A 85 -0.27 -16.12 5.62
N TYR A 86 -0.37 -15.50 6.80
CA TYR A 86 -1.47 -15.72 7.75
C TYR A 86 -2.66 -14.76 7.55
N GLY A 87 -2.50 -13.75 6.69
CA GLY A 87 -3.57 -12.85 6.28
C GLY A 87 -4.63 -13.51 5.37
N VAL A 88 -5.81 -12.90 5.34
CA VAL A 88 -6.89 -13.30 4.40
C VAL A 88 -6.60 -12.72 3.02
N LYS A 89 -6.66 -13.55 1.98
CA LYS A 89 -6.57 -13.11 0.59
C LYS A 89 -7.90 -12.57 0.07
N THR A 90 -8.17 -11.30 0.36
CA THR A 90 -9.41 -10.61 -0.06
C THR A 90 -9.58 -10.52 -1.58
N GLY A 91 -8.47 -10.53 -2.33
CA GLY A 91 -8.47 -10.54 -3.80
C GLY A 91 -8.71 -11.90 -4.45
N HIS A 92 -8.82 -12.97 -3.67
CA HIS A 92 -8.92 -14.31 -4.22
C HIS A 92 -10.29 -14.56 -4.88
N PRO A 93 -10.38 -15.20 -6.06
CA PRO A 93 -11.65 -15.35 -6.81
C PRO A 93 -12.78 -16.08 -6.08
N ARG A 94 -12.45 -16.81 -5.01
CA ARG A 94 -13.41 -17.55 -4.16
C ARG A 94 -13.63 -16.90 -2.79
N TYR A 95 -13.21 -15.64 -2.62
CA TYR A 95 -13.48 -14.86 -1.41
C TYR A 95 -14.79 -14.08 -1.56
N PHE A 96 -15.82 -14.49 -0.80
CA PHE A 96 -17.17 -13.90 -0.86
C PHE A 96 -17.67 -13.43 0.52
N ASN A 97 -16.76 -13.21 1.46
CA ASN A 97 -17.13 -12.94 2.85
C ASN A 97 -17.57 -11.48 3.08
N GLN A 98 -17.12 -10.55 2.23
CA GLN A 98 -17.32 -9.11 2.39
C GLN A 98 -17.82 -8.48 1.09
N LEU A 99 -18.48 -7.33 1.20
CA LEU A 99 -18.92 -6.54 0.04
C LEU A 99 -17.71 -5.99 -0.76
N SER A 100 -16.62 -5.67 -0.06
CA SER A 100 -15.35 -5.30 -0.68
C SER A 100 -14.50 -6.55 -0.89
N SER A 101 -14.29 -6.92 -2.16
CA SER A 101 -13.50 -8.07 -2.57
C SER A 101 -12.81 -7.79 -3.90
N GLY A 102 -11.85 -8.65 -4.26
CA GLY A 102 -11.04 -8.44 -5.45
C GLY A 102 -9.79 -7.62 -5.16
N LEU A 103 -8.89 -7.62 -6.14
CA LEU A 103 -7.65 -6.85 -6.13
C LEU A 103 -7.52 -6.19 -7.50
N ASP A 104 -7.68 -4.87 -7.53
CA ASP A 104 -7.45 -4.08 -8.74
C ASP A 104 -6.01 -3.58 -8.76
N ILE A 105 -5.27 -3.94 -9.82
CA ILE A 105 -3.84 -3.64 -9.94
C ILE A 105 -3.60 -2.15 -10.11
N VAL A 106 -4.51 -1.48 -10.79
CA VAL A 106 -4.45 -0.05 -11.03
C VAL A 106 -4.66 0.72 -9.72
N GLY A 107 -5.67 0.32 -8.96
CA GLY A 107 -5.91 0.78 -7.60
C GLY A 107 -4.73 0.59 -6.66
N LEU A 108 -4.14 -0.60 -6.65
CA LEU A 108 -2.95 -0.90 -5.84
C LEU A 108 -1.75 0.00 -6.21
N ALA A 109 -1.52 0.23 -7.50
CA ALA A 109 -0.47 1.16 -7.94
C ALA A 109 -0.74 2.60 -7.47
N GLY A 110 -2.01 3.02 -7.47
CA GLY A 110 -2.45 4.29 -6.91
C GLY A 110 -2.20 4.40 -5.40
N GLU A 111 -2.42 3.32 -4.65
CA GLU A 111 -2.11 3.26 -3.21
C GLU A 111 -0.59 3.38 -2.95
N TRP A 112 0.23 2.66 -3.71
CA TRP A 112 1.70 2.77 -3.59
C TRP A 112 2.20 4.18 -3.93
N LEU A 113 1.65 4.81 -4.96
CA LEU A 113 1.98 6.19 -5.32
C LEU A 113 1.55 7.16 -4.20
N SER A 114 0.34 7.00 -3.67
CA SER A 114 -0.20 7.84 -2.60
C SER A 114 0.64 7.72 -1.32
N ALA A 115 1.02 6.49 -0.95
CA ALA A 115 1.89 6.24 0.20
C ALA A 115 3.30 6.82 0.01
N THR A 116 3.82 6.80 -1.22
CA THR A 116 5.10 7.43 -1.57
C THR A 116 5.03 8.96 -1.49
N ALA A 117 3.90 9.56 -1.89
CA ALA A 117 3.70 11.00 -1.81
C ALA A 117 3.54 11.51 -0.36
N ASN A 118 2.97 10.68 0.53
CA ASN A 118 2.86 10.91 1.98
C ASN A 118 2.44 12.34 2.36
N THR A 119 1.38 12.85 1.71
CA THR A 119 0.82 14.19 1.97
C THR A 119 -0.59 14.10 2.57
N ASN A 120 -1.11 15.23 3.02
CA ASN A 120 -2.44 15.35 3.61
C ASN A 120 -3.36 16.20 2.72
N MET A 121 -4.64 15.82 2.62
CA MET A 121 -5.67 16.49 1.80
C MET A 121 -6.28 17.75 2.45
N PHE A 122 -5.57 18.40 3.39
CA PHE A 122 -6.15 19.51 4.16
C PHE A 122 -6.12 20.86 3.42
N THR A 123 -5.11 21.11 2.59
CA THR A 123 -4.99 22.35 1.81
C THR A 123 -4.41 22.10 0.42
N TYR A 124 -4.74 23.01 -0.50
CA TYR A 124 -4.14 23.03 -1.84
C TYR A 124 -2.61 23.22 -1.81
N GLU A 125 -2.07 23.89 -0.79
CA GLU A 125 -0.62 24.15 -0.69
C GLU A 125 0.19 22.86 -0.56
N ILE A 126 -0.30 21.88 0.20
CA ILE A 126 0.44 20.63 0.48
C ILE A 126 0.00 19.47 -0.42
N ALA A 127 -1.16 19.56 -1.06
CA ALA A 127 -1.70 18.50 -1.92
C ALA A 127 -2.37 19.03 -3.21
N PRO A 128 -1.70 19.89 -4.01
CA PRO A 128 -2.35 20.61 -5.12
C PRO A 128 -2.94 19.67 -6.18
N VAL A 129 -2.20 18.61 -6.53
CA VAL A 129 -2.63 17.62 -7.52
C VAL A 129 -3.84 16.83 -7.01
N PHE A 130 -3.77 16.35 -5.76
CA PHE A 130 -4.82 15.50 -5.20
C PHE A 130 -6.12 16.27 -4.92
N VAL A 131 -6.03 17.55 -4.51
CA VAL A 131 -7.21 18.42 -4.33
C VAL A 131 -7.94 18.64 -5.65
N VAL A 132 -7.22 18.90 -6.75
CA VAL A 132 -7.84 19.07 -8.07
C VAL A 132 -8.42 17.75 -8.59
N MET A 133 -7.73 16.62 -8.35
CA MET A 133 -8.25 15.30 -8.71
C MET A 133 -9.57 14.98 -7.97
N GLU A 134 -9.65 15.28 -6.68
CA GLU A 134 -10.86 15.11 -5.88
C GLU A 134 -12.02 15.95 -6.44
N GLU A 135 -11.78 17.22 -6.77
CA GLU A 135 -12.79 18.10 -7.37
C GLU A 135 -13.34 17.54 -8.70
N ILE A 136 -12.47 17.04 -9.58
CA ILE A 136 -12.87 16.46 -10.87
C ILE A 136 -13.72 15.20 -10.66
N LEU A 137 -13.31 14.34 -9.74
CA LEU A 137 -14.04 13.10 -9.45
C LEU A 137 -15.41 13.36 -8.86
N LEU A 138 -15.51 14.30 -7.92
CA LEU A 138 -16.79 14.70 -7.34
C LEU A 138 -17.74 15.25 -8.41
N LYS A 139 -17.26 16.12 -9.30
CA LYS A 139 -18.05 16.60 -10.45
C LYS A 139 -18.54 15.43 -11.30
N LYS A 140 -17.69 14.44 -11.58
CA LYS A 140 -18.09 13.27 -12.35
C LYS A 140 -19.14 12.42 -11.63
N MET A 141 -19.04 12.26 -10.31
CA MET A 141 -20.03 11.57 -9.50
C MET A 141 -21.37 12.32 -9.50
N HIS A 142 -21.35 13.65 -9.39
CA HIS A 142 -22.55 14.48 -9.47
C HIS A 142 -23.27 14.32 -10.82
N GLU A 143 -22.52 14.31 -11.93
CA GLU A 143 -23.06 14.04 -13.27
C GLU A 143 -23.74 12.66 -13.36
N MET A 144 -23.13 11.62 -12.79
CA MET A 144 -23.68 10.26 -12.81
C MET A 144 -24.98 10.12 -12.01
N VAL A 145 -25.11 10.88 -10.92
CA VAL A 145 -26.36 10.96 -10.14
C VAL A 145 -27.42 11.81 -10.85
N GLY A 146 -27.01 12.69 -11.77
CA GLY A 146 -27.89 13.60 -12.51
C GLY A 146 -28.13 14.93 -11.79
N TRP A 147 -27.24 15.33 -10.87
CA TRP A 147 -27.30 16.63 -10.21
C TRP A 147 -26.67 17.72 -11.10
N GLY A 148 -27.25 18.93 -11.07
CA GLY A 148 -26.73 20.08 -11.79
C GLY A 148 -25.47 20.65 -11.12
N GLU A 149 -24.56 21.23 -11.92
CA GLU A 149 -23.25 21.75 -11.45
C GLU A 149 -23.32 22.77 -10.30
N ILE A 150 -24.46 23.46 -10.14
CA ILE A 150 -24.62 24.58 -9.19
C ILE A 150 -25.15 24.11 -7.83
N GLU A 151 -25.65 22.88 -7.71
CA GLU A 151 -26.39 22.40 -6.53
C GLU A 151 -25.66 21.30 -5.74
N ALA A 152 -24.45 20.91 -6.16
CA ALA A 152 -23.77 19.74 -5.61
C ALA A 152 -22.36 20.07 -5.11
N ASP A 153 -22.13 19.74 -3.84
CA ASP A 153 -20.83 19.77 -3.17
C ASP A 153 -20.58 18.40 -2.51
N GLY A 154 -19.32 18.05 -2.29
CA GLY A 154 -18.96 16.76 -1.77
C GLY A 154 -17.54 16.73 -1.20
N ILE A 155 -17.30 15.74 -0.33
CA ILE A 155 -15.97 15.47 0.20
C ILE A 155 -15.84 13.97 0.43
N PHE A 156 -14.64 13.44 0.17
CA PHE A 156 -14.33 12.07 0.49
C PHE A 156 -14.18 11.89 2.01
N SER A 157 -14.82 10.85 2.57
CA SER A 157 -14.89 10.55 4.02
C SER A 157 -14.36 9.14 4.36
N PRO A 158 -13.75 8.93 5.55
CA PRO A 158 -12.99 7.73 5.84
C PRO A 158 -13.92 6.63 6.35
N GLY A 159 -14.70 6.06 5.42
CA GLY A 159 -15.62 4.96 5.73
C GLY A 159 -17.10 5.32 5.72
N ASN A 160 -17.92 4.28 5.54
CA ASN A 160 -19.38 4.31 5.44
C ASN A 160 -20.09 4.78 6.73
N HIS A 161 -19.39 4.71 7.87
CA HIS A 161 -20.02 4.92 9.19
C HIS A 161 -20.20 6.40 9.53
N PHE A 162 -19.41 7.29 8.92
CA PHE A 162 -19.54 8.73 9.17
C PHE A 162 -20.66 9.36 8.32
N TRP A 163 -20.84 8.90 7.08
CA TRP A 163 -21.94 9.24 6.19
C TRP A 163 -22.12 8.03 5.25
N GLY A 164 -23.32 7.51 5.08
CA GLY A 164 -23.55 6.31 4.27
C GLY A 164 -22.89 6.41 2.88
N GLY A 165 -21.89 5.57 2.61
CA GLY A 165 -21.11 5.57 1.37
C GLY A 165 -19.63 5.98 1.55
N THR A 166 -18.74 4.98 1.58
CA THR A 166 -17.27 5.04 1.65
C THR A 166 -16.75 5.70 0.40
N PHE A 167 -15.92 6.73 0.53
CA PHE A 167 -14.75 6.93 -0.32
C PHE A 167 -13.83 7.90 0.42
N GLN A 168 -12.69 7.44 0.93
CA GLN A 168 -11.51 8.29 1.17
C GLN A 168 -10.28 7.42 1.04
N GLN A 169 -9.23 8.00 0.43
CA GLN A 169 -8.07 7.37 -0.21
C GLN A 169 -8.30 6.64 -1.55
N GLN A 170 -9.47 6.80 -2.18
CA GLN A 170 -9.77 6.25 -3.50
C GLN A 170 -9.78 7.28 -4.64
N GLY A 171 -9.37 8.53 -4.38
CA GLY A 171 -9.23 9.54 -5.44
C GLY A 171 -8.26 9.11 -6.56
N LEU A 172 -7.14 8.45 -6.22
CA LEU A 172 -6.28 7.85 -7.25
C LEU A 172 -6.87 6.59 -7.89
N PHE A 173 -7.57 5.78 -7.09
CA PHE A 173 -8.16 4.52 -7.51
C PHE A 173 -9.16 4.71 -8.65
N PHE A 174 -10.04 5.72 -8.55
CA PHE A 174 -11.02 6.03 -9.58
C PHE A 174 -10.42 6.69 -10.82
N TRP A 175 -9.37 7.50 -10.70
CA TRP A 175 -8.78 8.21 -11.84
C TRP A 175 -8.01 7.27 -12.77
N LEU A 176 -7.20 6.36 -12.21
CA LEU A 176 -6.42 5.45 -13.04
C LEU A 176 -7.30 4.36 -13.72
N GLN A 177 -8.47 4.03 -13.17
CA GLN A 177 -9.44 3.14 -13.84
C GLN A 177 -10.17 3.78 -15.03
N GLN A 178 -10.09 5.12 -15.19
CA GLN A 178 -10.68 5.84 -16.32
C GLN A 178 -9.66 6.22 -17.41
N LEU A 179 -8.41 5.77 -17.29
CA LEU A 179 -7.40 5.77 -18.37
C LEU A 179 -7.34 4.40 -19.05
#